data_AF-X1F1N1-F1
#
_entry.id   AF-X1F1N1-F1
#
_cell.length_a   1.000
_cell.length_b   1.000
_cell.length_c   1.000
_cell.angle_alpha   90.00
_cell.angle_beta   90.00
_cell.angle_gamma   90.00
#
_symmetry.space_group_name_H-M   'P 1'
#
loop_
_entity.id
_entity.type
_entity.pdbx_description
1 polymer ?
#
loop_
_entity_poly.entity_id
_entity_poly.type
_entity_poly.pdbx_seq_one_letter_code
_entity_poly.pdbx_strand_id
1 'polypeptide(L)'
;FCGDVQMDNKKINKGQIRAIRGSVVDAFFPQLLPKINHQLKSGEAIIEVTLHLDATTVRGIALTPTQGLKRGDEIIDMGHPLQVPVGRGLLGRMFNVFGEPIDGGDVLTLEKSVPIYQKSLSLAERTTTADIYETGIKVIDVLAPLEKGGKAGLFGGAGVGKTVLIMEMIHNMALEHEGVSLFCGIGESSREGEELYREMIKTGVLKKAVLMFAQMNEQPGARFRVGHAALTIAEYFRDEAKQDVLLLVDNIFRFVQADSTINTNYILIFLIKYGIHSNRCFPGLSVSQDKFPLSPANWYQGIDYQNTGL
;
A
#
# COMPACT_ATOMS: atom_id res chain seq x y z
N PHE A 1 20.60 -4.75 13.53
CA PHE A 1 22.07 -4.55 13.50
C PHE A 1 22.41 -3.60 12.38
N CYS A 2 23.30 -2.64 12.62
CA CYS A 2 23.85 -1.71 11.63
C CYS A 2 24.27 -2.45 10.36
N GLY A 3 23.48 -2.33 9.31
CA GLY A 3 23.94 -2.60 7.96
C GLY A 3 24.55 -1.30 7.46
N ASP A 4 25.87 -1.27 7.34
CA ASP A 4 26.58 -0.20 6.65
C ASP A 4 26.11 -0.17 5.20
N VAL A 5 25.15 0.72 4.93
CA VAL A 5 24.78 1.10 3.57
C VAL A 5 26.06 1.66 2.95
N GLN A 6 26.58 0.98 1.92
CA GLN A 6 27.63 1.53 1.06
C GLN A 6 27.12 2.84 0.48
N MET A 7 27.43 3.93 1.18
CA MET A 7 27.23 5.29 0.72
C MET A 7 28.27 5.50 -0.37
N ASP A 8 27.83 5.34 -1.62
CA ASP A 8 28.51 5.92 -2.78
C ASP A 8 28.92 7.37 -2.44
N ASN A 9 30.08 7.81 -2.92
CA ASN A 9 30.82 9.03 -2.57
C ASN A 9 30.10 10.37 -2.86
N LYS A 10 28.77 10.42 -2.78
CA LYS A 10 27.93 11.61 -2.75
C LYS A 10 28.02 12.26 -1.38
N LYS A 11 28.32 13.56 -1.36
CA LYS A 11 28.16 14.41 -0.16
C LYS A 11 26.79 14.15 0.46
N ILE A 12 26.78 13.71 1.72
CA ILE A 12 25.56 13.50 2.51
C ILE A 12 24.82 14.85 2.60
N ASN A 13 23.59 14.89 2.08
CA ASN A 13 22.77 16.09 2.11
C ASN A 13 22.12 16.21 3.49
N LYS A 14 22.62 17.13 4.32
CA LYS A 14 22.20 17.33 5.71
C LYS A 14 21.38 18.60 5.87
N GLY A 15 20.41 18.53 6.77
CA GLY A 15 19.55 19.63 7.19
C GLY A 15 19.32 19.64 8.69
N GLN A 16 18.42 20.50 9.15
CA GLN A 16 18.03 20.63 10.55
C GLN A 16 16.51 20.71 10.70
N ILE A 17 15.96 20.08 11.74
CA ILE A 17 14.53 20.16 12.04
C ILE A 17 14.16 21.58 12.49
N ARG A 18 13.21 22.21 11.81
CA ARG A 18 12.66 23.53 12.15
C ARG A 18 11.42 23.45 13.03
N ALA A 19 10.50 22.54 12.71
CA ALA A 19 9.26 22.37 13.46
C ALA A 19 8.76 20.93 13.42
N ILE A 20 8.09 20.51 14.50
CA ILE A 20 7.45 19.21 14.63
C ILE A 20 6.00 19.46 15.09
N ARG A 21 5.02 18.96 14.35
CA ARG A 21 3.58 19.09 14.63
C ARG A 21 2.92 17.72 14.44
N GLY A 22 2.92 16.92 15.51
CA GLY A 22 2.49 15.51 15.42
C GLY A 22 3.38 14.72 14.47
N SER A 23 2.80 14.19 13.39
CA SER A 23 3.52 13.49 12.31
C SER A 23 4.10 14.42 11.24
N VAL A 24 3.79 15.73 11.26
CA VAL A 24 4.30 16.68 10.27
C VAL A 24 5.62 17.27 10.76
N VAL A 25 6.68 17.16 9.96
CA VAL A 25 8.02 17.66 10.28
C VAL A 25 8.47 18.63 9.20
N ASP A 26 8.82 19.85 9.59
CA ASP A 26 9.43 20.85 8.69
C ASP A 26 10.95 20.84 8.92
N ALA A 27 11.72 20.71 7.84
CA ALA A 27 13.18 20.58 7.86
C ALA A 27 13.85 21.57 6.90
N PHE A 28 14.91 22.22 7.37
CA PHE A 28 15.70 23.17 6.61
C PHE A 28 16.98 22.53 6.06
N PHE A 29 17.21 22.68 4.76
CA PHE A 29 18.38 22.19 4.04
C PHE A 29 19.13 23.39 3.43
N PRO A 30 20.35 23.70 3.89
CA PRO A 30 21.08 24.88 3.44
C PRO A 30 21.74 24.72 2.05
N GLN A 31 21.98 23.48 1.61
CA GLN A 31 22.73 23.21 0.37
C GLN A 31 21.82 22.76 -0.77
N LEU A 32 21.12 21.64 -0.57
CA LEU A 32 20.30 21.02 -1.60
C LEU A 32 18.93 20.67 -1.02
N LEU A 33 17.88 21.17 -1.66
CA LEU A 33 16.52 20.84 -1.27
C LEU A 33 16.20 19.39 -1.68
N PRO A 34 15.86 18.49 -0.73
CA PRO A 34 15.48 17.11 -1.04
C PRO A 34 14.27 17.06 -1.97
N LYS A 35 14.22 16.12 -2.92
CA LYS A 35 13.08 16.01 -3.84
C LYS A 35 11.83 15.53 -3.09
N ILE A 36 10.66 15.85 -3.63
CA ILE A 36 9.40 15.26 -3.18
C ILE A 36 9.50 13.73 -3.27
N ASN A 37 8.89 13.05 -2.30
CA ASN A 37 8.94 11.61 -2.05
C ASN A 37 10.27 11.07 -1.52
N HIS A 38 11.33 11.87 -1.40
CA HIS A 38 12.56 11.38 -0.76
C HIS A 38 12.34 11.02 0.70
N GLN A 39 13.05 9.99 1.16
CA GLN A 39 13.12 9.60 2.55
C GLN A 39 14.18 10.45 3.26
N LEU A 40 13.80 10.99 4.41
CA LEU A 40 14.67 11.67 5.35
C LEU A 40 14.80 10.83 6.62
N LYS A 41 15.98 10.86 7.23
CA LYS A 41 16.27 10.16 8.49
C LYS A 41 16.79 11.13 9.55
N SER A 42 16.21 11.09 10.75
CA SER A 42 16.69 11.81 11.93
C SER A 42 16.53 10.89 13.15
N GLY A 43 17.65 10.44 13.73
CA GLY A 43 17.63 9.33 14.69
C GLY A 43 16.95 8.08 14.10
N GLU A 44 15.93 7.56 14.80
CA GLU A 44 15.06 6.45 14.35
C GLU A 44 13.82 6.94 13.57
N ALA A 45 13.64 8.26 13.45
CA ALA A 45 12.52 8.82 12.73
C ALA A 45 12.77 8.79 11.22
N ILE A 46 11.83 8.17 10.50
CA ILE A 46 11.80 8.13 9.05
C ILE A 46 10.69 9.07 8.60
N ILE A 47 11.03 10.03 7.75
CA ILE A 47 10.12 11.09 7.30
C ILE A 47 10.14 11.11 5.77
N GLU A 48 8.98 11.18 5.13
CA GLU A 48 8.88 11.32 3.68
C GLU A 48 8.61 12.77 3.30
N VAL A 49 9.38 13.33 2.36
CA VAL A 49 9.16 14.69 1.84
C VAL A 49 7.86 14.75 1.05
N THR A 50 6.93 15.60 1.45
CA THR A 50 5.63 15.78 0.78
C THR A 50 5.56 17.08 0.00
N LEU A 51 6.17 18.15 0.51
CA LEU A 51 6.04 19.49 -0.05
C LEU A 51 7.32 20.31 0.13
N HIS A 52 7.62 21.19 -0.82
CA HIS A 52 8.59 22.27 -0.66
C HIS A 52 7.87 23.53 -0.18
N LEU A 53 8.24 24.03 1.01
CA LEU A 53 7.62 25.24 1.59
C LEU A 53 8.25 26.51 1.03
N ASP A 54 9.58 26.47 0.85
CA ASP A 54 10.38 27.54 0.27
C ASP A 54 11.65 26.94 -0.37
N ALA A 55 12.58 27.79 -0.82
CA ALA A 55 13.81 27.37 -1.49
C ALA A 55 14.76 26.51 -0.64
N THR A 56 14.55 26.46 0.67
CA THR A 56 15.44 25.82 1.65
C THR A 56 14.70 24.93 2.66
N THR A 57 13.37 24.99 2.73
CA THR A 57 12.58 24.26 3.72
C THR A 57 11.64 23.26 3.03
N VAL A 58 11.68 22.02 3.50
CA VAL A 58 10.74 20.97 3.11
C VAL A 58 9.79 20.64 4.25
N ARG A 59 8.58 20.22 3.90
CA ARG A 59 7.63 19.59 4.80
C ARG A 59 7.55 18.10 4.48
N GLY A 60 7.74 17.29 5.50
CA GLY A 60 7.57 15.85 5.41
C GLY A 60 6.54 15.30 6.39
N ILE A 61 6.10 14.09 6.10
CA ILE A 61 5.22 13.30 6.95
C ILE A 61 6.02 12.13 7.51
N ALA A 62 6.02 11.99 8.83
CA ALA A 62 6.68 10.91 9.52
C ALA A 62 5.98 9.57 9.25
N LEU A 63 6.78 8.56 8.90
CA LEU A 63 6.39 7.18 8.77
C LEU A 63 6.59 6.42 10.09
N THR A 64 7.55 6.82 10.91
CA THR A 64 7.77 6.29 12.28
C THR A 64 7.50 7.36 13.35
N PRO A 65 7.32 6.98 14.63
CA PRO A 65 7.06 7.94 15.70
C PRO A 65 8.11 9.07 15.79
N THR A 66 7.63 10.31 15.96
CA THR A 66 8.47 11.51 16.09
C THR A 66 8.86 11.82 17.54
N GLN A 67 8.53 10.92 18.48
CA GLN A 67 8.85 11.09 19.89
C GLN A 67 10.37 11.08 20.10
N GLY A 68 10.87 12.06 20.84
CA GLY A 68 12.31 12.23 21.07
C GLY A 68 13.01 13.18 20.10
N LEU A 69 12.38 13.52 18.97
CA LEU A 69 12.90 14.54 18.06
C LEU A 69 12.76 15.95 18.66
N LYS A 70 13.75 16.80 18.39
CA LYS A 70 13.81 18.19 18.83
C LYS A 70 14.15 19.12 17.65
N ARG A 71 13.81 20.39 17.82
CA ARG A 71 14.24 21.42 16.86
C ARG A 71 15.75 21.56 16.91
N GLY A 72 16.36 21.70 15.73
CA GLY A 72 17.80 21.74 15.57
C GLY A 72 18.46 20.37 15.38
N ASP A 73 17.73 19.27 15.58
CA ASP A 73 18.27 17.93 15.33
C ASP A 73 18.68 17.79 13.86
N GLU A 74 19.78 17.07 13.64
CA GLU A 74 20.27 16.74 12.30
C GLU A 74 19.25 15.83 11.60
N ILE A 75 18.99 16.13 10.33
CA ILE A 75 18.16 15.30 9.45
C ILE A 75 18.87 15.12 8.12
N ILE A 76 18.91 13.88 7.64
CA ILE A 76 19.68 13.47 6.46
C ILE A 76 18.72 13.08 5.35
N ASP A 77 18.95 13.59 4.14
CA ASP A 77 18.27 13.12 2.93
C ASP A 77 18.95 11.85 2.42
N MET A 78 18.18 10.76 2.38
CA MET A 78 18.65 9.45 1.92
C MET A 78 18.84 9.42 0.39
N GLY A 79 18.38 10.45 -0.33
CA GLY A 79 18.57 10.59 -1.77
C GLY A 79 17.68 9.69 -2.62
N HIS A 80 16.78 8.92 -1.99
CA HIS A 80 15.84 8.01 -2.63
C HIS A 80 14.50 8.03 -1.87
N PRO A 81 13.39 7.64 -2.51
CA PRO A 81 12.12 7.46 -1.82
C PRO A 81 12.12 6.23 -0.90
N LEU A 82 11.01 5.99 -0.19
CA LEU A 82 10.79 4.73 0.50
C LEU A 82 10.94 3.56 -0.49
N GLN A 83 11.70 2.55 -0.08
CA GLN A 83 11.91 1.32 -0.85
C GLN A 83 11.43 0.15 -0.01
N VAL A 84 10.93 -0.88 -0.68
CA VAL A 84 10.52 -2.13 -0.06
C VAL A 84 11.23 -3.28 -0.74
N PRO A 85 11.60 -4.34 0.00
CA PRO A 85 12.18 -5.50 -0.59
C PRO A 85 11.15 -6.23 -1.44
N VAL A 86 11.61 -6.85 -2.52
CA VAL A 86 10.81 -7.65 -3.44
C VAL A 86 11.47 -9.01 -3.64
N GLY A 87 10.67 -10.05 -3.83
CA GLY A 87 11.21 -11.40 -4.00
C GLY A 87 10.22 -12.49 -3.67
N ARG A 88 10.47 -13.70 -4.19
CA ARG A 88 9.69 -14.89 -3.83
C ARG A 88 9.87 -15.29 -2.35
N GLY A 89 10.98 -14.89 -1.73
CA GLY A 89 11.25 -15.11 -0.30
C GLY A 89 10.30 -14.37 0.65
N LEU A 90 9.47 -13.45 0.13
CA LEU A 90 8.42 -12.77 0.89
C LEU A 90 7.20 -13.67 1.15
N LEU A 91 7.02 -14.73 0.37
CA LEU A 91 5.87 -15.62 0.51
C LEU A 91 5.87 -16.30 1.88
N GLY A 92 4.69 -16.31 2.50
CA GLY A 92 4.46 -16.89 3.81
C GLY A 92 4.86 -16.03 5.00
N ARG A 93 5.10 -14.74 4.78
CA ARG A 93 5.63 -13.82 5.79
C ARG A 93 4.75 -12.58 5.93
N MET A 94 4.89 -11.92 7.09
CA MET A 94 4.17 -10.70 7.44
C MET A 94 5.14 -9.53 7.59
N PHE A 95 4.82 -8.37 7.00
CA PHE A 95 5.71 -7.21 6.90
C PHE A 95 5.04 -5.90 7.30
N ASN A 96 5.86 -4.95 7.77
CA ASN A 96 5.46 -3.56 7.95
C ASN A 96 5.61 -2.74 6.65
N VAL A 97 5.32 -1.43 6.70
CA VAL A 97 5.45 -0.50 5.55
C VAL A 97 6.86 -0.41 4.96
N PHE A 98 7.90 -0.72 5.74
CA PHE A 98 9.30 -0.73 5.31
C PHE A 98 9.72 -2.08 4.70
N GLY A 99 8.84 -3.08 4.76
CA GLY A 99 9.14 -4.45 4.34
C GLY A 99 9.97 -5.24 5.35
N GLU A 100 9.97 -4.81 6.61
CA GLU A 100 10.62 -5.55 7.70
C GLU A 100 9.65 -6.60 8.25
N PRO A 101 10.13 -7.83 8.54
CA PRO A 101 9.27 -8.90 9.04
C PRO A 101 8.75 -8.59 10.45
N ILE A 102 7.46 -8.79 10.67
CA ILE A 102 6.76 -8.58 11.94
C ILE A 102 6.05 -9.84 12.48
N ASP A 103 6.30 -10.99 11.85
CA ASP A 103 5.77 -12.31 12.24
C ASP A 103 6.61 -13.05 13.28
N GLY A 104 7.71 -12.46 13.76
CA GLY A 104 8.63 -13.11 14.69
C GLY A 104 9.47 -14.23 14.08
N GLY A 105 9.41 -14.41 12.75
CA GLY A 105 10.30 -15.33 12.03
C GLY A 105 11.68 -14.73 11.77
N ASP A 106 12.55 -15.49 11.11
CA ASP A 106 13.92 -15.08 10.81
C ASP A 106 13.97 -13.83 9.91
N VAL A 107 15.03 -13.03 10.09
CA VAL A 107 15.33 -11.90 9.22
C VAL A 107 15.62 -12.44 7.82
N LEU A 108 14.85 -11.99 6.83
CA LEU A 108 15.07 -12.36 5.44
C LEU A 108 16.25 -11.58 4.87
N THR A 109 17.18 -12.28 4.23
CA THR A 109 18.16 -11.63 3.35
C THR A 109 17.51 -11.47 1.99
N LEU A 110 17.05 -10.26 1.68
CA LEU A 110 16.36 -9.97 0.42
C LEU A 110 17.31 -9.21 -0.50
N GLU A 111 17.49 -9.73 -1.71
CA GLU A 111 18.54 -9.28 -2.64
C GLU A 111 18.19 -7.98 -3.36
N LYS A 112 16.90 -7.62 -3.42
CA LYS A 112 16.39 -6.50 -4.22
C LYS A 112 15.38 -5.68 -3.45
N SER A 113 15.59 -4.37 -3.41
CA SER A 113 14.64 -3.38 -2.92
C SER A 113 14.26 -2.43 -4.05
N VAL A 114 12.98 -2.07 -4.11
CA VAL A 114 12.41 -1.24 -5.17
C VAL A 114 11.65 -0.05 -4.57
N PRO A 115 11.77 1.16 -5.14
CA PRO A 115 10.96 2.31 -4.76
C PRO A 115 9.46 2.03 -4.79
N ILE A 116 8.74 2.53 -3.78
CA ILE A 116 7.26 2.43 -3.74
C ILE A 116 6.58 3.31 -4.81
N TYR A 117 7.31 4.30 -5.31
CA TYR A 117 6.89 5.15 -6.42
C TYR A 117 7.55 4.65 -7.68
N GLN A 118 6.76 4.06 -8.56
CA GLN A 118 7.20 3.86 -9.93
C GLN A 118 6.12 4.35 -10.90
N LYS A 119 6.49 4.44 -12.17
CA LYS A 119 5.62 5.02 -13.18
C LYS A 119 4.41 4.11 -13.39
N SER A 120 3.25 4.72 -13.60
CA SER A 120 2.10 4.00 -14.15
C SER A 120 2.38 3.61 -15.59
N LEU A 121 1.74 2.53 -16.02
CA LEU A 121 1.84 2.03 -17.39
C LEU A 121 1.22 3.05 -18.37
N SER A 122 1.88 3.21 -19.52
CA SER A 122 1.39 4.08 -20.58
C SER A 122 0.08 3.55 -21.16
N LEU A 123 -0.71 4.41 -21.80
CA LEU A 123 -1.97 3.97 -22.42
C LEU A 123 -1.75 2.88 -23.47
N ALA A 124 -0.62 2.92 -24.20
CA ALA A 124 -0.27 1.96 -25.23
C ALA A 124 0.05 0.56 -24.68
N GLU A 125 0.48 0.47 -23.41
CA GLU A 125 0.79 -0.80 -22.74
C GLU A 125 -0.45 -1.41 -22.07
N ARG A 126 -1.59 -0.72 -22.03
CA ARG A 126 -2.80 -1.24 -21.39
C ARG A 126 -3.53 -2.20 -22.33
N THR A 127 -3.73 -3.42 -21.87
CA THR A 127 -4.52 -4.42 -22.59
C THR A 127 -6.02 -4.13 -22.43
N THR A 128 -6.79 -4.27 -23.51
CA THR A 128 -8.26 -4.04 -23.53
C THR A 128 -9.07 -5.34 -23.46
N THR A 129 -8.42 -6.49 -23.26
CA THR A 129 -9.09 -7.79 -23.21
C THR A 129 -9.67 -8.04 -21.83
N ALA A 130 -10.99 -8.20 -21.75
CA ALA A 130 -11.70 -8.56 -20.53
C ALA A 130 -11.75 -10.09 -20.41
N ASP A 131 -10.80 -10.65 -19.65
CA ASP A 131 -10.87 -12.05 -19.23
C ASP A 131 -11.52 -12.12 -17.84
N ILE A 132 -12.38 -13.12 -17.63
CA ILE A 132 -13.04 -13.33 -16.34
C ILE A 132 -12.08 -14.08 -15.40
N TYR A 133 -12.05 -13.64 -14.15
CA TYR A 133 -11.44 -14.34 -13.03
C TYR A 133 -12.50 -15.23 -12.38
N GLU A 134 -12.42 -16.53 -12.63
CA GLU A 134 -13.27 -17.53 -11.99
C GLU A 134 -12.85 -17.67 -10.52
N THR A 135 -13.74 -17.25 -9.62
CA THR A 135 -13.47 -17.20 -8.18
C THR A 135 -13.75 -18.52 -7.48
N GLY A 136 -14.51 -19.44 -8.10
CA GLY A 136 -15.02 -20.65 -7.48
C GLY A 136 -16.24 -20.39 -6.57
N ILE A 137 -16.64 -19.13 -6.40
CA ILE A 137 -17.75 -18.71 -5.56
C ILE A 137 -18.95 -18.44 -6.46
N LYS A 138 -19.89 -19.40 -6.49
CA LYS A 138 -21.07 -19.37 -7.38
C LYS A 138 -21.79 -18.02 -7.44
N VAL A 139 -22.00 -17.37 -6.29
CA VAL A 139 -22.71 -16.09 -6.24
C VAL A 139 -21.92 -14.97 -6.93
N ILE A 140 -20.60 -14.97 -6.83
CA ILE A 140 -19.73 -14.00 -7.50
C ILE A 140 -19.66 -14.34 -8.98
N ASP A 141 -19.34 -15.58 -9.34
CA ASP A 141 -19.14 -15.98 -10.74
C ASP A 141 -20.41 -15.83 -11.61
N VAL A 142 -21.60 -15.97 -11.02
CA VAL A 142 -22.87 -15.83 -11.75
C VAL A 142 -23.42 -14.41 -11.73
N LEU A 143 -23.39 -13.71 -10.58
CA LEU A 143 -24.09 -12.42 -10.43
C LEU A 143 -23.16 -11.22 -10.58
N ALA A 144 -21.88 -11.36 -10.25
CA ALA A 144 -20.93 -10.26 -10.23
C ALA A 144 -19.52 -10.75 -10.62
N PRO A 145 -19.34 -11.28 -11.85
CA PRO A 145 -18.08 -11.85 -12.28
C PRO A 145 -16.96 -10.81 -12.22
N LEU A 146 -15.78 -11.24 -11.73
CA LEU A 146 -14.64 -10.36 -11.58
C LEU A 146 -13.77 -10.40 -12.84
N GLU A 147 -13.24 -9.25 -13.26
CA GLU A 147 -12.32 -9.19 -14.41
C GLU A 147 -10.87 -9.37 -13.95
N LYS A 148 -10.10 -10.21 -14.65
CA LYS A 148 -8.65 -10.28 -14.50
C LYS A 148 -8.02 -8.95 -14.94
N GLY A 149 -7.20 -8.34 -14.09
CA GLY A 149 -6.69 -6.98 -14.32
C GLY A 149 -7.61 -5.89 -13.76
N GLY A 150 -8.80 -6.27 -13.29
CA GLY A 150 -9.85 -5.38 -12.79
C GLY A 150 -9.71 -5.00 -11.33
N LYS A 151 -10.68 -4.20 -10.87
CA LYS A 151 -10.82 -3.74 -9.49
C LYS A 151 -12.25 -4.00 -9.05
N ALA A 152 -12.42 -4.56 -7.86
CA ALA A 152 -13.73 -4.86 -7.30
C ALA A 152 -13.79 -4.41 -5.84
N GLY A 153 -14.94 -3.91 -5.40
CA GLY A 153 -15.19 -3.55 -4.01
C GLY A 153 -15.98 -4.63 -3.30
N LEU A 154 -15.51 -5.05 -2.13
CA LEU A 154 -16.27 -5.88 -1.19
C LEU A 154 -16.81 -4.99 -0.08
N PHE A 155 -18.12 -4.81 -0.10
CA PHE A 155 -18.87 -3.94 0.80
C PHE A 155 -19.64 -4.77 1.82
N GLY A 156 -19.53 -4.43 3.10
CA GLY A 156 -20.30 -5.12 4.12
C GLY A 156 -20.08 -4.65 5.54
N GLY A 157 -21.05 -4.86 6.42
CA GLY A 157 -20.95 -4.59 7.85
C GLY A 157 -19.95 -5.51 8.57
N ALA A 158 -19.75 -5.31 9.87
CA ALA A 158 -19.02 -6.27 10.70
C ALA A 158 -19.79 -7.61 10.77
N GLY A 159 -19.07 -8.73 10.82
CA GLY A 159 -19.68 -10.05 11.01
C GLY A 159 -20.40 -10.66 9.80
N VAL A 160 -20.39 -10.03 8.63
CA VAL A 160 -21.06 -10.56 7.41
C VAL A 160 -20.24 -11.61 6.64
N GLY A 161 -19.10 -12.05 7.20
CA GLY A 161 -18.24 -13.05 6.57
C GLY A 161 -17.24 -12.51 5.53
N LYS A 162 -16.89 -11.21 5.56
CA LYS A 162 -15.88 -10.63 4.64
C LYS A 162 -14.54 -11.36 4.69
N THR A 163 -14.01 -11.58 5.90
CA THR A 163 -12.73 -12.29 6.09
C THR A 163 -12.80 -13.72 5.56
N VAL A 164 -13.93 -14.41 5.79
CA VAL A 164 -14.16 -15.76 5.25
C VAL A 164 -14.12 -15.75 3.73
N LEU A 165 -14.79 -14.77 3.10
CA LEU A 165 -14.77 -14.61 1.65
C LEU A 165 -13.36 -14.35 1.11
N ILE A 166 -12.58 -13.50 1.79
CA ILE A 166 -11.19 -13.17 1.43
C ILE A 166 -10.31 -14.41 1.52
N MET A 167 -10.41 -15.16 2.62
CA MET A 167 -9.65 -16.39 2.79
C MET A 167 -9.99 -17.41 1.70
N GLU A 168 -11.28 -17.54 1.35
CA GLU A 168 -11.72 -18.43 0.27
C GLU A 168 -11.17 -17.98 -1.10
N MET A 169 -11.17 -16.68 -1.38
CA MET A 169 -10.58 -16.15 -2.61
C MET A 169 -9.07 -16.40 -2.68
N ILE A 170 -8.34 -16.25 -1.55
CA ILE A 170 -6.92 -16.57 -1.47
C ILE A 170 -6.68 -18.08 -1.69
N HIS A 171 -7.54 -18.91 -1.11
CA HIS A 171 -7.48 -20.36 -1.25
C HIS A 171 -7.66 -20.80 -2.71
N ASN A 172 -8.69 -20.29 -3.39
CA ASN A 172 -8.98 -20.62 -4.79
C ASN A 172 -7.91 -20.07 -5.73
N MET A 173 -7.36 -18.88 -5.45
CA MET A 173 -6.21 -18.34 -6.20
C MET A 173 -4.99 -19.26 -6.11
N ALA A 174 -4.74 -19.83 -4.93
CA ALA A 174 -3.59 -20.69 -4.68
C ALA A 174 -3.74 -22.09 -5.30
N LEU A 175 -4.96 -22.64 -5.36
CA LEU A 175 -5.25 -23.97 -5.89
C LEU A 175 -5.46 -24.00 -7.40
N GLU A 176 -6.20 -23.03 -7.95
CA GLU A 176 -6.69 -23.10 -9.34
C GLU A 176 -5.85 -22.27 -10.32
N HIS A 177 -5.24 -21.17 -9.87
CA HIS A 177 -4.61 -20.19 -10.77
C HIS A 177 -3.08 -20.07 -10.64
N GLU A 178 -2.43 -20.96 -9.86
CA GLU A 178 -0.99 -20.94 -9.52
C GLU A 178 -0.45 -19.54 -9.10
N GLY A 179 -1.33 -18.66 -8.65
CA GLY A 179 -1.01 -17.27 -8.38
C GLY A 179 -0.56 -17.02 -6.95
N VAL A 180 -0.38 -15.74 -6.66
CA VAL A 180 -0.02 -15.27 -5.32
C VAL A 180 -1.06 -14.27 -4.81
N SER A 181 -1.29 -14.29 -3.51
CA SER A 181 -2.18 -13.32 -2.86
C SER A 181 -1.38 -12.34 -2.01
N LEU A 182 -1.73 -11.07 -2.05
CA LEU A 182 -1.19 -10.06 -1.15
C LEU A 182 -2.34 -9.49 -0.35
N PHE A 183 -2.25 -9.57 0.97
CA PHE A 183 -3.19 -8.89 1.85
C PHE A 183 -2.52 -7.63 2.40
N CYS A 184 -3.24 -6.51 2.42
CA CYS A 184 -2.77 -5.23 2.90
C CYS A 184 -3.75 -4.66 3.92
N GLY A 185 -3.43 -4.82 5.21
CA GLY A 185 -4.16 -4.24 6.34
C GLY A 185 -3.74 -2.79 6.62
N ILE A 186 -4.56 -1.83 6.17
CA ILE A 186 -4.41 -0.39 6.42
C ILE A 186 -5.17 0.00 7.67
N GLY A 187 -4.43 0.25 8.75
CA GLY A 187 -4.99 0.62 10.03
C GLY A 187 -5.85 -0.49 10.62
N GLU A 188 -5.53 -1.76 10.38
CA GLU A 188 -6.23 -2.88 10.99
C GLU A 188 -5.91 -3.02 12.47
N SER A 189 -6.80 -3.67 13.23
CA SER A 189 -6.50 -4.07 14.60
C SER A 189 -5.42 -5.14 14.61
N SER A 190 -4.44 -5.07 15.52
CA SER A 190 -3.45 -6.13 15.70
C SER A 190 -4.09 -7.49 15.99
N ARG A 191 -5.29 -7.50 16.61
CA ARG A 191 -6.08 -8.71 16.85
C ARG A 191 -6.58 -9.35 15.55
N GLU A 192 -7.09 -8.54 14.63
CA GLU A 192 -7.66 -9.01 13.35
C GLU A 192 -6.55 -9.50 12.41
N GLY A 193 -5.41 -8.80 12.40
CA GLY A 193 -4.22 -9.24 11.65
C GLY A 193 -3.67 -10.59 12.13
N GLU A 194 -3.54 -10.79 13.45
CA GLU A 194 -3.11 -12.06 14.04
C GLU A 194 -4.12 -13.20 13.82
N GLU A 195 -5.42 -12.90 13.93
CA GLU A 195 -6.49 -13.88 13.66
C GLU A 195 -6.40 -14.38 12.20
N LEU A 196 -6.31 -13.46 11.24
CA LEU A 196 -6.12 -13.80 9.83
C LEU A 196 -4.83 -14.61 9.60
N TYR A 197 -3.70 -14.16 10.15
CA TYR A 197 -2.41 -14.86 10.00
C TYR A 197 -2.48 -16.30 10.50
N ARG A 198 -3.06 -16.50 11.70
CA ARG A 198 -3.24 -17.82 12.30
C ARG A 198 -4.17 -18.72 11.49
N GLU A 199 -5.26 -18.17 10.96
CA GLU A 199 -6.17 -18.93 10.10
C GLU A 199 -5.49 -19.36 8.79
N MET A 200 -4.70 -18.47 8.18
CA MET A 200 -3.95 -18.79 6.96
C MET A 200 -2.84 -19.83 7.17
N ILE A 201 -2.25 -19.88 8.37
CA ILE A 201 -1.33 -20.97 8.76
C ILE A 201 -2.10 -22.29 8.82
N LYS A 202 -3.26 -22.32 9.50
CA LYS A 202 -4.06 -23.54 9.68
C LYS A 202 -4.55 -24.12 8.36
N THR A 203 -4.96 -23.27 7.42
CA THR A 203 -5.44 -23.70 6.09
C THR A 203 -4.31 -23.97 5.11
N GLY A 204 -3.07 -23.60 5.45
CA GLY A 204 -1.88 -23.80 4.62
C GLY A 204 -1.73 -22.81 3.45
N VAL A 205 -2.68 -21.88 3.28
CA VAL A 205 -2.69 -20.90 2.18
C VAL A 205 -1.61 -19.83 2.31
N LEU A 206 -1.09 -19.62 3.54
CA LEU A 206 -0.04 -18.65 3.82
C LEU A 206 1.18 -18.81 2.91
N LYS A 207 1.54 -20.04 2.50
CA LYS A 207 2.70 -20.32 1.62
C LYS A 207 2.63 -19.64 0.25
N LYS A 208 1.45 -19.19 -0.17
CA LYS A 208 1.20 -18.48 -1.43
C LYS A 208 0.74 -17.03 -1.21
N ALA A 209 0.87 -16.53 0.02
CA ALA A 209 0.44 -15.20 0.38
C ALA A 209 1.56 -14.33 0.99
N VAL A 210 1.46 -13.01 0.85
CA VAL A 210 2.28 -12.02 1.57
C VAL A 210 1.34 -11.12 2.35
N LEU A 211 1.66 -10.86 3.63
CA LEU A 211 0.82 -10.02 4.49
C LEU A 211 1.50 -8.67 4.78
N MET A 212 0.96 -7.63 4.15
CA MET A 212 1.08 -6.20 4.40
C MET A 212 0.36 -5.68 5.64
N PHE A 213 1.00 -5.10 6.66
CA PHE A 213 0.26 -4.36 7.69
C PHE A 213 0.86 -2.99 8.01
N ALA A 214 -0.03 -2.02 8.22
CA ALA A 214 0.25 -0.83 9.00
C ALA A 214 -0.84 -0.67 10.06
N GLN A 215 -0.48 -0.84 11.33
CA GLN A 215 -1.44 -0.94 12.42
C GLN A 215 -2.04 0.42 12.82
N MET A 216 -3.13 0.42 13.60
CA MET A 216 -3.77 1.65 14.09
C MET A 216 -2.85 2.56 14.93
N ASN A 217 -1.91 1.96 15.66
CA ASN A 217 -0.93 2.65 16.50
C ASN A 217 0.25 3.24 15.70
N GLU A 218 0.41 2.89 14.42
CA GLU A 218 1.45 3.45 13.57
C GLU A 218 1.10 4.86 13.09
N GLN A 219 2.10 5.57 12.57
CA GLN A 219 1.90 6.93 12.07
C GLN A 219 0.92 6.96 10.88
N PRO A 220 0.14 8.04 10.73
CA PRO A 220 -0.71 8.20 9.55
C PRO A 220 0.05 8.07 8.23
N GLY A 221 1.33 8.48 8.18
CA GLY A 221 2.20 8.32 7.02
C GLY A 221 2.45 6.84 6.67
N ALA A 222 2.72 5.99 7.65
CA ALA A 222 2.90 4.55 7.42
C ALA A 222 1.61 3.92 6.88
N ARG A 223 0.45 4.24 7.48
CA ARG A 223 -0.86 3.77 7.02
C ARG A 223 -1.16 4.22 5.59
N PHE A 224 -0.76 5.43 5.23
CA PHE A 224 -0.92 5.91 3.86
C PHE A 224 0.03 5.21 2.88
N ARG A 225 1.24 4.82 3.29
CA ARG A 225 2.25 4.22 2.39
C ARG A 225 2.20 2.69 2.27
N VAL A 226 1.58 1.99 3.20
CA VAL A 226 1.52 0.51 3.15
C VAL A 226 0.80 -0.01 1.90
N GLY A 227 -0.24 0.68 1.41
CA GLY A 227 -0.91 0.31 0.16
C GLY A 227 0.01 0.41 -1.06
N HIS A 228 0.88 1.43 -1.10
CA HIS A 228 1.90 1.58 -2.14
C HIS A 228 2.99 0.52 -2.05
N ALA A 229 3.41 0.18 -0.82
CA ALA A 229 4.35 -0.90 -0.58
C ALA A 229 3.77 -2.24 -1.07
N ALA A 230 2.53 -2.56 -0.70
CA ALA A 230 1.86 -3.79 -1.13
C ALA A 230 1.71 -3.86 -2.65
N LEU A 231 1.34 -2.74 -3.29
CA LEU A 231 1.28 -2.67 -4.74
C LEU A 231 2.65 -2.90 -5.40
N THR A 232 3.72 -2.38 -4.82
CA THR A 232 5.09 -2.57 -5.34
C THR A 232 5.52 -4.04 -5.30
N ILE A 233 5.19 -4.74 -4.22
CA ILE A 233 5.44 -6.19 -4.12
C ILE A 233 4.55 -6.94 -5.12
N ALA A 234 3.28 -6.56 -5.27
CA ALA A 234 2.37 -7.16 -6.25
C ALA A 234 2.88 -6.97 -7.70
N GLU A 235 3.41 -5.79 -8.03
CA GLU A 235 4.02 -5.51 -9.34
C GLU A 235 5.24 -6.38 -9.60
N TYR A 236 6.08 -6.67 -8.60
CA TYR A 236 7.16 -7.64 -8.75
C TYR A 236 6.64 -9.04 -9.14
N PHE A 237 5.60 -9.52 -8.45
CA PHE A 237 5.03 -10.84 -8.78
C PHE A 237 4.36 -10.87 -10.16
N ARG A 238 3.75 -9.76 -10.58
CA ARG A 238 3.20 -9.61 -11.94
C ARG A 238 4.32 -9.57 -12.99
N ASP A 239 5.26 -8.65 -12.88
CA ASP A 239 6.18 -8.30 -13.96
C ASP A 239 7.40 -9.23 -14.02
N GLU A 240 8.00 -9.55 -12.87
CA GLU A 240 9.20 -10.37 -12.78
C GLU A 240 8.88 -11.84 -12.55
N ALA A 241 7.98 -12.15 -11.60
CA ALA A 241 7.62 -13.54 -11.32
C ALA A 241 6.60 -14.12 -12.31
N LYS A 242 5.94 -13.27 -13.10
CA LYS A 242 4.99 -13.62 -14.17
C LYS A 242 3.78 -14.42 -13.69
N GLN A 243 3.24 -14.02 -12.53
CA GLN A 243 2.10 -14.68 -11.91
C GLN A 243 0.89 -13.75 -11.86
N ASP A 244 -0.30 -14.33 -11.90
CA ASP A 244 -1.51 -13.60 -11.52
C ASP A 244 -1.48 -13.32 -10.01
N VAL A 245 -1.89 -12.12 -9.64
CA VAL A 245 -1.79 -11.59 -8.28
C VAL A 245 -3.16 -11.10 -7.81
N LEU A 246 -3.62 -11.62 -6.68
CA LEU A 246 -4.79 -11.12 -5.96
C LEU A 246 -4.32 -10.17 -4.84
N LEU A 247 -4.47 -8.86 -5.02
CA LEU A 247 -4.16 -7.86 -4.00
C LEU A 247 -5.44 -7.42 -3.28
N LEU A 248 -5.49 -7.63 -1.98
CA LEU A 248 -6.61 -7.37 -1.09
C LEU A 248 -6.24 -6.24 -0.14
N VAL A 249 -6.99 -5.13 -0.15
CA VAL A 249 -6.71 -3.94 0.66
C VAL A 249 -7.87 -3.68 1.61
N ASP A 250 -7.64 -3.82 2.91
CA ASP A 250 -8.62 -3.59 3.98
C ASP A 250 -8.02 -2.64 5.03
N ASN A 251 -8.57 -1.50 5.41
CA ASN A 251 -9.75 -0.81 4.89
C ASN A 251 -9.32 0.41 4.06
N ILE A 252 -9.70 0.47 2.79
CA ILE A 252 -9.32 1.57 1.89
C ILE A 252 -9.85 2.93 2.33
N PHE A 253 -10.90 2.97 3.13
CA PHE A 253 -11.45 4.24 3.61
C PHE A 253 -10.52 4.92 4.63
N ARG A 254 -9.70 4.14 5.35
CA ARG A 254 -8.62 4.69 6.20
C ARG A 254 -7.49 5.34 5.40
N PHE A 255 -7.40 5.06 4.10
CA PHE A 255 -6.50 5.74 3.17
C PHE A 255 -7.06 7.09 2.70
N VAL A 256 -8.40 7.23 2.65
CA VAL A 256 -9.10 8.43 2.12
C VAL A 256 -9.53 9.40 3.24
N GLN A 257 -9.66 8.94 4.48
CA GLN A 257 -10.20 9.76 5.55
C GLN A 257 -9.18 10.52 6.40
N ALA A 258 -9.29 11.85 6.28
CA ALA A 258 -9.11 12.78 7.38
C ALA A 258 -10.41 13.57 7.70
N ASP A 259 -11.58 13.29 7.07
CA ASP A 259 -12.70 14.24 7.15
C ASP A 259 -14.15 13.69 7.02
N SER A 260 -14.51 12.50 7.51
CA SER A 260 -15.95 12.19 7.71
C SER A 260 -16.23 11.07 8.71
N THR A 261 -17.46 10.99 9.20
CA THR A 261 -17.94 10.12 10.28
C THR A 261 -18.54 8.79 9.77
N ILE A 262 -17.91 8.13 8.80
CA ILE A 262 -18.46 6.90 8.19
C ILE A 262 -17.74 5.67 8.78
N ASN A 263 -18.49 4.85 9.53
CA ASN A 263 -18.02 3.63 10.21
C ASN A 263 -18.13 2.34 9.36
N THR A 264 -18.27 2.45 8.04
CA THR A 264 -18.43 1.27 7.18
C THR A 264 -17.06 0.68 6.80
N ASN A 265 -16.93 -0.65 6.87
CA ASN A 265 -15.71 -1.37 6.49
C ASN A 265 -15.72 -1.72 5.00
N TYR A 266 -14.67 -1.30 4.27
CA TYR A 266 -14.54 -1.44 2.82
C TYR A 266 -13.27 -2.18 2.46
N ILE A 267 -13.39 -3.18 1.61
CA ILE A 267 -12.25 -3.94 1.13
C ILE A 267 -12.16 -3.74 -0.37
N LEU A 268 -11.03 -3.21 -0.84
CA LEU A 268 -10.77 -3.10 -2.27
C LEU A 268 -9.95 -4.29 -2.73
N ILE A 269 -10.49 -5.01 -3.71
CA ILE A 269 -9.86 -6.14 -4.37
C ILE A 269 -9.27 -5.64 -5.69
N PHE A 270 -8.00 -5.91 -5.88
CA PHE A 270 -7.29 -5.72 -7.13
C PHE A 270 -6.90 -7.08 -7.68
N LEU A 271 -7.40 -7.41 -8.86
CA LEU A 271 -6.93 -8.56 -9.62
C LEU A 271 -5.86 -8.04 -10.57
N ILE A 272 -4.60 -8.35 -10.29
CA ILE A 272 -3.47 -7.90 -11.07
C ILE A 272 -3.02 -9.09 -11.91
N LYS A 273 -3.35 -9.06 -13.20
CA LYS A 273 -3.09 -10.18 -14.10
C LYS A 273 -1.71 -10.06 -14.76
N TYR A 274 -1.02 -11.18 -14.92
CA TYR A 274 0.16 -11.25 -15.78
C TYR A 274 -0.23 -11.00 -17.25
N GLY A 275 0.50 -10.12 -17.93
CA GLY A 275 0.22 -9.72 -19.32
C GLY A 275 -0.94 -8.73 -19.52
N ILE A 276 -1.62 -8.31 -18.45
CA ILE A 276 -2.55 -7.17 -18.47
C ILE A 276 -2.10 -6.12 -17.46
N HIS A 277 -1.77 -4.96 -18.00
CA HIS A 277 -1.17 -3.85 -17.28
C HIS A 277 -2.24 -3.00 -16.58
N SER A 278 -2.52 -3.33 -15.31
CA SER A 278 -3.43 -2.56 -14.44
C SER A 278 -2.80 -1.23 -13.99
N ASN A 279 -3.57 -0.14 -14.06
CA ASN A 279 -3.16 1.20 -13.63
C ASN A 279 -2.97 1.29 -12.11
N ARG A 280 -1.90 1.96 -11.65
CA ARG A 280 -1.68 2.37 -10.24
C ARG A 280 -2.67 3.43 -9.72
N CYS A 281 -3.93 3.36 -10.09
CA CYS A 281 -4.95 4.22 -9.50
C CYS A 281 -5.41 3.59 -8.18
N PHE A 282 -4.78 3.97 -7.08
CA PHE A 282 -5.47 4.02 -5.79
C PHE A 282 -6.42 5.23 -5.82
N PRO A 283 -7.69 5.09 -5.40
CA PRO A 283 -8.57 6.24 -5.23
C PRO A 283 -7.91 7.22 -4.24
N GLY A 284 -7.55 8.41 -4.74
CA GLY A 284 -6.77 9.43 -4.02
C GLY A 284 -5.46 9.85 -4.69
N LEU A 285 -4.97 9.11 -5.70
CA LEU A 285 -3.66 9.39 -6.35
C LEU A 285 -3.70 9.74 -7.84
N SER A 286 -4.86 9.80 -8.48
CA SER A 286 -4.96 10.40 -9.83
C SER A 286 -5.00 11.91 -9.74
N VAL A 287 -3.96 12.54 -9.18
CA VAL A 287 -3.70 13.96 -9.38
C VAL A 287 -2.78 14.09 -10.59
N SER A 288 -3.33 13.82 -11.79
CA SER A 288 -2.80 14.40 -13.02
C SER A 288 -3.81 15.42 -13.52
N GLN A 289 -3.55 16.68 -13.18
CA GLN A 289 -3.70 17.92 -13.97
C GLN A 289 -4.91 18.20 -14.89
N ASP A 290 -5.87 17.32 -15.10
CA ASP A 290 -7.05 17.61 -15.92
C ASP A 290 -8.32 17.73 -15.08
N LYS A 291 -8.75 19.00 -14.99
CA LYS A 291 -10.04 19.55 -14.54
C LYS A 291 -11.15 18.51 -14.32
N PHE A 292 -11.53 18.26 -13.06
CA PHE A 292 -12.92 18.10 -12.62
C PHE A 292 -13.01 18.41 -11.11
N PRO A 293 -13.99 19.20 -10.64
CA PRO A 293 -14.04 19.63 -9.26
C PRO A 293 -14.39 18.47 -8.33
N LEU A 294 -13.56 18.31 -7.30
CA LEU A 294 -13.75 17.35 -6.22
C LEU A 294 -14.94 17.80 -5.36
N SER A 295 -16.05 17.08 -5.48
CA SER A 295 -17.11 17.07 -4.48
C SER A 295 -17.56 15.62 -4.25
N PRO A 296 -17.91 15.22 -3.00
CA PRO A 296 -18.44 13.90 -2.69
C PRO A 296 -19.71 13.52 -3.49
N ALA A 297 -20.39 14.49 -4.11
CA ALA A 297 -21.61 14.27 -4.88
C ALA A 297 -21.40 13.50 -6.19
N ASN A 298 -20.18 13.48 -6.74
CA ASN A 298 -19.93 12.82 -8.03
C ASN A 298 -19.80 11.28 -7.94
N TRP A 299 -19.80 10.71 -6.73
CA TRP A 299 -19.90 9.25 -6.55
C TRP A 299 -21.32 8.71 -6.72
N TYR A 300 -22.34 9.57 -6.65
CA TYR A 300 -23.75 9.18 -6.69
C TYR A 300 -24.38 9.17 -8.10
N GLN A 301 -23.71 9.67 -9.14
CA GLN A 301 -24.31 9.76 -10.48
C GLN A 301 -24.27 8.47 -11.32
N GLY A 302 -23.80 7.35 -10.78
CA GLY A 302 -23.84 6.04 -11.45
C GLY A 302 -25.05 5.16 -11.08
N ILE A 303 -25.90 5.59 -10.14
CA ILE A 303 -27.10 4.85 -9.76
C ILE A 303 -28.30 5.75 -10.03
N ASP A 304 -28.96 5.52 -11.16
CA ASP A 304 -30.23 6.13 -11.49
C ASP A 304 -31.31 5.59 -10.54
N TYR A 305 -31.44 6.21 -9.36
CA TYR A 305 -32.55 6.00 -8.43
C TYR A 305 -33.76 6.85 -8.86
N GLN A 306 -34.13 6.85 -10.15
CA GLN A 306 -35.42 7.33 -10.62
C GLN A 306 -35.96 6.49 -11.78
N ASN A 307 -36.24 5.21 -11.52
CA ASN A 307 -37.43 4.52 -12.03
C ASN A 307 -37.34 3.04 -11.66
N THR A 308 -38.05 2.65 -10.62
CA THR A 308 -38.96 1.49 -10.59
C THR A 308 -39.58 1.48 -9.20
N GLY A 309 -40.80 2.02 -9.10
CA GLY A 309 -41.72 1.57 -8.07
C GLY A 309 -42.16 0.16 -8.40
N LEU A 310 -41.79 -0.78 -7.54
CA LEU A 310 -42.42 -2.08 -7.29
C LEU A 310 -41.87 -2.61 -5.97
#